data_AF-A0A5E5BSV7-F1
#
_entry.id   AF-A0A5E5BSV7-F1
#
_cell.length_a   1.000
_cell.length_b   1.000
_cell.length_c   1.000
_cell.angle_alpha   90.00
_cell.angle_beta   90.00
_cell.angle_gamma   90.00
#
_symmetry.space_group_name_H-M   'P 1'
#
loop_
_entity.id
_entity.type
_entity.pdbx_description
1 polymer ?
#
loop_
_entity_poly.entity_id
_entity_poly.type
_entity_poly.pdbx_seq_one_letter_code
_entity_poly.pdbx_strand_id
1 'polypeptide(L)' 'MKIRDLPVWDPAEFLTDEETIAAYLAEAARDPDPAFYQRALDTVARARAKSGKTD' A
#
# COMPACT_ATOMS: atom_id res chain seq x y z
N MET A 1 5.54 12.96 -24.43
CA MET A 1 5.20 12.45 -23.09
C MET A 1 6.44 12.61 -22.21
N LYS A 2 6.40 13.40 -21.14
CA LYS A 2 7.53 13.56 -20.21
C LYS A 2 7.30 12.66 -18.99
N ILE A 3 8.36 12.13 -18.38
CA ILE A 3 8.28 11.27 -17.18
C ILE A 3 7.51 11.96 -16.03
N ARG A 4 7.61 13.30 -15.94
CA ARG A 4 6.91 14.10 -14.92
C ARG A 4 5.39 14.16 -15.11
N ASP A 5 4.90 13.78 -16.29
CA ASP A 5 3.46 13.78 -16.61
C ASP A 5 2.82 12.41 -16.25
N LEU A 6 3.59 11.45 -15.75
CA LEU A 6 3.09 10.14 -15.33
C LEU A 6 2.45 10.22 -13.93
N PRO A 7 1.34 9.50 -13.70
CA PRO A 7 0.79 9.37 -12.35
C PRO A 7 1.80 8.72 -11.42
N VAL A 8 1.86 9.22 -10.18
CA VAL A 8 2.65 8.60 -9.12
C VAL A 8 1.95 7.32 -8.69
N TRP A 9 2.70 6.22 -8.68
CA TRP A 9 2.19 4.94 -8.22
C TRP A 9 1.98 4.95 -6.69
N ASP A 10 0.78 4.58 -6.24
CA ASP A 10 0.42 4.44 -4.81
C ASP A 10 -0.08 3.01 -4.55
N PRO A 11 0.63 2.20 -3.73
CA PRO A 11 0.24 0.82 -3.44
C PRO A 11 -1.15 0.74 -2.80
N ALA A 12 -1.57 1.77 -2.05
CA ALA A 12 -2.87 1.79 -1.39
C ALA A 12 -4.06 1.73 -2.37
N GLU A 13 -3.86 1.98 -3.67
CA GLU A 13 -4.89 1.83 -4.71
C GLU A 13 -5.20 0.36 -5.06
N PHE A 14 -4.29 -0.56 -4.74
CA PHE A 14 -4.39 -1.97 -5.11
C PHE A 14 -4.61 -2.90 -3.90
N LEU A 15 -4.55 -2.37 -2.68
CA LEU A 15 -4.78 -3.11 -1.44
C LEU A 15 -6.28 -3.19 -1.12
N THR A 16 -7.04 -3.84 -2.01
CA THR A 16 -8.51 -3.84 -1.99
C THR A 16 -9.15 -4.97 -1.19
N ASP A 17 -8.36 -6.00 -0.88
CA ASP A 17 -8.82 -7.21 -0.19
C ASP A 17 -7.77 -7.71 0.79
N GLU A 18 -8.20 -8.56 1.73
CA GLU A 18 -7.36 -9.05 2.82
C GLU A 18 -6.24 -10.00 2.34
N GLU A 19 -6.42 -10.72 1.24
CA GLU A 19 -5.38 -11.59 0.67
C GLU A 19 -4.21 -10.74 0.14
N THR A 20 -4.53 -9.71 -0.64
CA THR A 20 -3.54 -8.78 -1.17
C THR A 20 -2.84 -7.99 -0.06
N ILE A 21 -3.57 -7.57 0.98
CA ILE A 21 -2.99 -6.93 2.17
C ILE A 21 -2.02 -7.86 2.89
N ALA A 22 -2.41 -9.13 3.10
CA ALA A 22 -1.57 -10.11 3.77
C ALA A 22 -0.27 -10.38 2.99
N ALA A 23 -0.37 -10.54 1.66
CA ALA A 23 0.79 -10.73 0.80
C ALA A 23 1.74 -9.51 0.83
N TYR A 24 1.20 -8.29 0.79
CA TYR A 24 1.99 -7.06 0.85
C TYR A 24 2.73 -6.91 2.18
N LEU A 25 2.07 -7.16 3.31
CA LEU A 25 2.71 -7.11 4.63
C LEU A 25 3.74 -8.23 4.83
N ALA A 26 3.47 -9.43 4.32
CA ALA A 26 4.42 -10.54 4.40
C ALA A 26 5.72 -10.23 3.65
N GLU A 27 5.64 -9.58 2.50
CA GLU A 27 6.82 -9.15 1.76
C GLU A 27 7.53 -7.99 2.48
N ALA A 28 6.78 -7.01 2.99
CA ALA A 28 7.35 -5.90 3.74
C ALA A 28 8.08 -6.35 5.02
N ALA A 29 7.64 -7.43 5.65
CA ALA A 29 8.29 -8.00 6.83
C ALA A 29 9.64 -8.66 6.53
N ARG A 30 9.95 -8.95 5.25
CA ARG A 30 11.24 -9.51 4.82
C ARG A 30 12.28 -8.45 4.50
N ASP A 31 11.88 -7.19 4.42
CA ASP A 31 12.80 -6.09 4.13
C ASP A 31 13.79 -5.88 5.28
N PRO A 32 15.09 -5.69 5.01
CA PRO A 32 16.09 -5.44 6.04
C PRO A 32 15.91 -4.10 6.78
N ASP A 33 15.16 -3.15 6.23
CA ASP A 33 14.80 -1.89 6.88
C ASP A 33 13.48 -2.04 7.68
N PRO A 34 13.51 -2.05 9.02
CA PRO A 34 12.29 -2.12 9.83
C PRO A 34 11.33 -0.95 9.60
N ALA A 35 11.82 0.21 9.14
CA ALA A 35 10.98 1.33 8.80
C ALA A 35 10.14 1.06 7.54
N PHE A 36 10.55 0.13 6.67
CA PHE A 36 9.74 -0.30 5.53
C PHE A 36 8.45 -0.97 5.97
N TYR A 37 8.53 -1.86 6.96
CA TYR A 37 7.34 -2.52 7.51
C TYR A 37 6.35 -1.52 8.12
N GLN A 38 6.84 -0.51 8.84
CA GLN A 38 5.99 0.56 9.37
C GLN A 38 5.29 1.36 8.25
N ARG A 39 6.02 1.73 7.19
CA ARG A 39 5.43 2.39 6.00
C ARG A 39 4.37 1.53 5.32
N ALA A 40 4.57 0.21 5.28
CA ALA A 40 3.60 -0.72 4.73
C ALA A 40 2.30 -0.76 5.57
N LEU A 41 2.41 -0.75 6.90
CA LEU A 41 1.26 -0.64 7.80
C LEU A 41 0.48 0.66 7.58
N ASP A 42 1.17 1.80 7.45
CA ASP A 42 0.52 3.09 7.17
C ASP A 42 -0.19 3.07 5.80
N THR A 43 0.39 2.39 4.81
CA THR A 43 -0.23 2.20 3.48
C THR A 43 -1.50 1.37 3.56
N VAL A 44 -1.48 0.26 4.30
CA VAL A 44 -2.67 -0.58 4.53
C VAL A 44 -3.77 0.20 5.26
N ALA A 45 -3.42 1.00 6.27
CA ALA A 45 -4.39 1.84 6.97
C ALA A 45 -5.08 2.83 6.02
N ARG A 46 -4.32 3.47 5.12
CA ARG A 46 -4.86 4.35 4.08
C ARG A 46 -5.76 3.59 3.10
N ALA A 47 -5.37 2.40 2.67
CA ALA A 47 -6.17 1.58 1.76
C ALA A 47 -7.53 1.20 2.37
N ARG A 48 -7.54 0.77 3.64
CA ARG A 48 -8.78 0.46 4.38
C ARG A 48 -9.67 1.69 4.57
N ALA A 49 -9.08 2.86 4.83
CA ALA A 49 -9.83 4.10 4.91
C ALA A 49 -10.45 4.52 3.55
N LYS A 50 -9.83 4.15 2.43
CA LYS A 50 -10.37 4.37 1.08
C LYS A 50 -11.54 3.42 0.78
N SER A 51 -11.43 2.13 1.11
CA SER A 51 -12.50 1.15 0.87
C SER A 51 -13.74 1.39 1.73
N GLY A 52 -13.55 1.86 2.97
CA GLY A 52 -14.63 2.22 3.88
C GLY A 52 -15.41 3.50 3.52
N LYS A 53 -15.00 4.28 2.50
CA LYS A 53 -15.70 5.50 2.05
C LYS A 53 -16.80 5.24 1.02
N THR A 54 -17.39 4.04 1.04
CA THR A 54 -18.47 3.63 0.12
C THR A 54 -19.83 3.63 0.83
N ASP A 55 -20.13 4.70 1.58
CA ASP A 55 -21.47 5.00 2.13
C ASP A 55 -22.05 6.25 1.45
#